data_AF-A0A7W7INE9-F1
#
_entry.id   AF-A0A7W7INE9-F1
#
_cell.length_a   1.000
_cell.length_b   1.000
_cell.length_c   1.000
_cell.angle_alpha   90.00
_cell.angle_beta   90.00
_cell.angle_gamma   90.00
#
_symmetry.space_group_name_H-M   'P 1'
#
loop_
_entity.id
_entity.type
_entity.pdbx_description
1 polymer ?
#
loop_
_entity_poly.entity_id
_entity_poly.type
_entity_poly.pdbx_seq_one_letter_code
_entity_poly.pdbx_strand_id
1 'polypeptide(L)'
;MADREDELAIYREAVSGYLDRLSAGERSRLLRRAAFALRRSQQKRIQAQVAPDGAPWPKRKPRQDQKPASRAIRFIYRKGDGERLVDMRSWVRRGNMLTGFDREADGLRTFRADRIARHLPAEGGADPGPIAGAIRGRKGGVKRKAKAMFAKLRTPAHMQAGATTDEAYVQFTSRASRLARIHHFGLKDRVVPDGPETQYPQRELLGFSQADDEAMMALLLAHMEGAG
;
A
#
# COMPACT_ATOMS: atom_id res chain seq x y z
N MET A 1 21.94 -22.65 -19.89
CA MET A 1 21.16 -22.97 -18.68
C MET A 1 21.94 -23.94 -17.81
N ALA A 2 22.34 -25.12 -18.31
CA ALA A 2 23.21 -26.08 -17.59
C ALA A 2 24.52 -25.46 -17.07
N ASP A 3 25.25 -24.73 -17.93
CA ASP A 3 26.53 -24.08 -17.59
C ASP A 3 26.45 -23.12 -16.38
N ARG A 4 25.35 -22.37 -16.26
CA ARG A 4 25.13 -21.45 -15.14
C ARG A 4 24.76 -22.17 -13.84
N GLU A 5 24.00 -23.26 -13.93
CA GLU A 5 23.66 -24.06 -12.75
C GLU A 5 24.90 -24.76 -12.19
N ASP A 6 25.77 -25.25 -13.07
CA ASP A 6 27.04 -25.86 -12.71
C ASP A 6 28.01 -24.83 -12.10
N GLU A 7 28.14 -23.64 -12.70
CA GLU A 7 28.89 -22.51 -12.11
C GLU A 7 28.37 -22.12 -10.72
N LEU A 8 27.06 -22.04 -10.55
CA LEU A 8 26.44 -21.73 -9.25
C LEU A 8 26.67 -22.85 -8.23
N ALA A 9 26.73 -24.11 -8.65
CA ALA A 9 27.03 -25.23 -7.78
C ALA A 9 28.49 -25.18 -7.29
N ILE A 10 29.44 -24.96 -8.20
CA ILE A 10 30.86 -24.78 -7.87
C ILE A 10 31.02 -23.60 -6.91
N TYR A 11 30.34 -22.49 -7.19
CA TYR A 11 30.37 -21.32 -6.32
C TYR A 11 29.81 -21.62 -4.93
N ARG A 12 28.66 -22.29 -4.83
CA ARG A 12 28.07 -22.69 -3.53
C ARG A 12 29.01 -23.56 -2.72
N GLU A 13 29.65 -24.54 -3.35
CA GLU A 13 30.62 -25.42 -2.70
C GLU A 13 31.84 -24.64 -2.18
N ALA A 14 32.41 -23.76 -3.01
CA ALA A 14 33.54 -22.92 -2.61
C ALA A 14 33.21 -21.98 -1.45
N VAL A 15 32.02 -21.36 -1.47
CA VAL A 15 31.55 -20.50 -0.38
C VAL A 15 31.33 -21.30 0.89
N SER A 16 30.69 -22.48 0.81
CA SER A 16 30.48 -23.34 1.97
C SER A 16 31.80 -23.73 2.62
N GLY A 17 32.75 -24.24 1.83
CA GLY A 17 34.06 -24.62 2.32
C GLY A 17 34.88 -23.45 2.90
N TYR A 18 34.66 -22.23 2.41
CA TYR A 18 35.25 -21.04 3.03
C TYR A 18 34.59 -20.71 4.37
N LEU A 19 33.27 -20.69 4.44
CA LEU A 19 32.53 -20.40 5.68
C LEU A 19 32.84 -21.42 6.79
N ASP A 20 33.06 -22.69 6.44
CA ASP A 20 33.40 -23.75 7.40
C ASP A 20 34.78 -23.56 8.05
N ARG A 21 35.71 -22.87 7.38
CA ARG A 21 37.03 -22.55 7.93
C ARG A 21 37.01 -21.36 8.88
N LEU A 22 35.97 -20.52 8.83
CA LEU A 22 35.82 -19.39 9.72
C LEU A 22 35.45 -19.86 11.13
N SER A 23 35.93 -19.15 12.15
CA SER A 23 35.40 -19.34 13.50
C SER A 23 33.90 -19.01 13.53
N ALA A 24 33.14 -19.61 14.46
CA ALA A 24 31.71 -19.32 14.59
C ALA A 24 31.41 -17.82 14.79
N GLY A 25 32.31 -17.09 15.47
CA GLY A 25 32.20 -15.65 15.68
C GLY A 25 32.45 -14.83 14.41
N GLU A 26 33.43 -15.21 13.59
CA GLU A 26 33.68 -14.58 12.28
C GLU A 26 32.55 -14.86 11.30
N ARG A 27 32.15 -16.14 11.18
CA ARG A 27 31.04 -16.55 10.33
C ARG A 27 29.75 -15.82 10.71
N SER A 28 29.40 -15.76 12.00
CA SER A 28 28.21 -15.03 12.44
C SER A 28 28.28 -13.53 12.13
N ARG A 29 29.46 -12.89 12.26
CA ARG A 29 29.63 -11.47 11.90
C ARG A 29 29.44 -11.24 10.39
N LEU A 30 30.04 -12.10 9.57
CA LEU A 30 29.93 -12.07 8.11
C LEU A 30 28.47 -12.26 7.64
N LEU A 31 27.82 -13.33 8.09
CA LEU A 31 26.43 -13.64 7.77
C LEU A 31 25.47 -12.53 8.22
N ARG A 32 25.72 -11.93 9.40
CA ARG A 32 24.93 -10.80 9.88
C ARG A 32 25.08 -9.59 8.97
N ARG A 33 26.30 -9.24 8.54
CA ARG A 33 26.54 -8.15 7.58
C ARG A 33 25.80 -8.41 6.26
N ALA A 34 25.87 -9.64 5.75
CA ALA A 34 25.14 -10.07 4.55
C ALA A 34 23.62 -9.90 4.70
N ALA A 35 23.04 -10.42 5.79
CA ALA A 35 21.60 -10.32 6.07
C ALA A 35 21.10 -8.87 6.09
N PHE A 36 21.83 -7.97 6.76
CA PHE A 36 21.47 -6.56 6.82
C PHE A 36 21.64 -5.84 5.47
N ALA A 37 22.66 -6.19 4.69
CA ALA A 37 22.85 -5.66 3.34
C ALA A 37 21.71 -6.11 2.42
N LEU A 38 21.39 -7.40 2.40
CA LEU A 38 20.27 -7.96 1.65
C LEU A 38 18.96 -7.27 2.03
N ARG A 39 18.67 -7.15 3.33
CA ARG A 39 17.46 -6.44 3.79
C ARG A 39 17.38 -5.01 3.28
N ARG A 40 18.48 -4.24 3.31
CA ARG A 40 18.49 -2.88 2.76
C ARG A 40 18.17 -2.88 1.26
N SER A 41 18.70 -3.83 0.50
CA SER A 41 18.38 -3.98 -0.91
C SER A 41 16.90 -4.33 -1.13
N GLN A 42 16.36 -5.33 -0.40
CA GLN A 42 14.94 -5.68 -0.45
C GLN A 42 14.04 -4.47 -0.13
N GLN A 43 14.40 -3.67 0.89
CA GLN A 43 13.66 -2.45 1.24
C GLN A 43 13.65 -1.41 0.11
N LYS A 44 14.79 -1.20 -0.56
CA LYS A 44 14.91 -0.29 -1.70
C LYS A 44 14.07 -0.79 -2.88
N ARG A 45 14.11 -2.09 -3.15
CA ARG A 45 13.36 -2.73 -4.23
C ARG A 45 11.85 -2.64 -4.00
N ILE A 46 11.38 -2.93 -2.78
CA ILE A 46 9.97 -2.74 -2.39
C ILE A 46 9.55 -1.27 -2.52
N GLN A 47 10.43 -0.33 -2.13
CA GLN A 47 10.17 1.10 -2.28
C GLN A 47 10.04 1.53 -3.75
N ALA A 48 10.86 0.96 -4.63
CA ALA A 48 10.81 1.16 -6.07
C ALA A 48 9.62 0.45 -6.76
N GLN A 49 8.98 -0.50 -6.07
CA GLN A 49 7.89 -1.34 -6.59
C GLN A 49 8.30 -2.19 -7.80
N VAL A 50 9.45 -2.84 -7.71
CA VAL A 50 9.97 -3.74 -8.75
C VAL A 50 10.24 -5.14 -8.20
N ALA A 51 10.18 -6.16 -9.05
CA ALA A 51 10.55 -7.54 -8.77
C ALA A 51 12.09 -7.73 -8.79
N PRO A 52 12.63 -8.88 -8.33
CA PRO A 52 14.07 -9.14 -8.29
C PRO A 52 14.73 -9.08 -9.67
N ASP A 53 13.98 -9.43 -10.73
CA ASP A 53 14.36 -9.32 -12.14
C ASP A 53 14.35 -7.87 -12.67
N GLY A 54 13.92 -6.89 -11.85
CA GLY A 54 13.78 -5.49 -12.23
C GLY A 54 12.42 -5.11 -12.83
N ALA A 55 11.52 -6.07 -13.08
CA ALA A 55 10.22 -5.79 -13.67
C ALA A 55 9.31 -5.00 -12.70
N PRO A 56 8.57 -3.97 -13.17
CA PRO A 56 7.67 -3.22 -12.30
C PRO A 56 6.49 -4.08 -11.84
N TRP A 57 6.11 -3.97 -10.58
CA TRP A 57 4.96 -4.71 -10.05
C TRP A 57 3.62 -4.24 -10.64
N PRO A 58 2.62 -5.13 -10.72
CA PRO A 58 1.26 -4.76 -11.07
C PRO A 58 0.73 -3.64 -10.17
N LYS A 59 0.23 -2.56 -10.78
CA LYS A 59 -0.29 -1.40 -10.06
C LYS A 59 -1.48 -1.78 -9.17
N ARG A 60 -1.64 -1.07 -8.06
CA ARG A 60 -2.82 -1.21 -7.21
C ARG A 60 -4.06 -0.71 -7.96
N LYS A 61 -5.13 -1.51 -8.00
CA LYS A 61 -6.44 -1.03 -8.47
C LYS A 61 -6.84 0.19 -7.63
N PRO A 62 -7.25 1.32 -8.25
CA PRO A 62 -7.70 2.47 -7.48
C PRO A 62 -8.86 2.03 -6.59
N ARG A 63 -8.82 2.42 -5.32
CA ARG A 63 -10.00 2.27 -4.46
C ARG A 63 -11.08 3.10 -5.16
N GLN A 64 -12.17 2.47 -5.59
CA GLN A 64 -13.38 3.23 -5.86
C GLN A 64 -13.70 3.91 -4.54
N ASP A 65 -13.62 5.24 -4.52
CA ASP A 65 -14.03 6.01 -3.36
C ASP A 65 -15.41 5.48 -3.00
N GLN A 66 -15.54 4.88 -1.82
CA GLN A 66 -16.85 4.57 -1.28
C GLN A 66 -17.54 5.91 -1.28
N LYS A 67 -18.51 6.09 -2.19
CA LYS A 67 -19.28 7.33 -2.28
C LYS A 67 -19.72 7.60 -0.84
N PRO A 68 -19.35 8.75 -0.25
CA PRO A 68 -19.76 9.03 1.12
C PRO A 68 -21.26 8.77 1.15
N ALA A 69 -21.71 7.87 2.04
CA ALA A 69 -23.13 7.63 2.25
C ALA A 69 -23.78 9.01 2.28
N SER A 70 -24.71 9.30 1.36
CA SER A 70 -25.23 10.64 1.15
C SER A 70 -25.77 11.14 2.49
N ARG A 71 -24.97 11.92 3.21
CA ARG A 71 -25.35 12.43 4.53
C ARG A 71 -26.61 13.25 4.32
N ALA A 72 -27.56 13.18 5.24
CA ALA A 72 -28.74 14.02 5.17
C ALA A 72 -28.29 15.48 4.98
N ILE A 73 -28.81 16.16 3.96
CA ILE A 73 -28.52 17.58 3.73
C ILE A 73 -29.75 18.38 4.04
N ARG A 74 -29.57 19.45 4.81
CA ARG A 74 -30.63 20.41 5.08
C ARG A 74 -30.27 21.75 4.45
N PHE A 75 -31.22 22.37 3.74
CA PHE A 75 -30.98 23.63 3.06
C PHE A 75 -32.25 24.44 2.82
N ILE A 76 -32.09 25.75 2.68
CA ILE A 76 -33.14 26.67 2.22
C ILE A 76 -33.10 26.75 0.70
N TYR A 77 -34.22 26.48 0.06
CA TYR A 77 -34.38 26.44 -1.39
C TYR A 77 -35.31 27.54 -1.88
N ARG A 78 -34.88 28.30 -2.89
CA ARG A 78 -35.70 29.33 -3.54
C ARG A 78 -36.57 28.74 -4.65
N LYS A 79 -37.87 28.99 -4.59
CA LYS A 79 -38.84 28.60 -5.63
C LYS A 79 -39.82 29.76 -5.88
N GLY A 80 -39.66 30.46 -7.00
CA GLY A 80 -40.37 31.71 -7.23
C GLY A 80 -39.90 32.77 -6.23
N ASP A 81 -40.83 33.52 -5.66
CA ASP A 81 -40.56 34.53 -4.62
C ASP A 81 -40.49 33.93 -3.21
N GLY A 82 -40.72 32.62 -3.08
CA GLY A 82 -40.71 31.92 -1.79
C GLY A 82 -39.40 31.20 -1.50
N GLU A 83 -39.05 31.13 -0.21
CA GLU A 83 -38.02 30.25 0.34
C GLU A 83 -38.66 29.11 1.12
N ARG A 84 -38.08 27.91 1.07
CA ARG A 84 -38.53 26.78 1.89
C ARG A 84 -37.38 25.93 2.40
N LEU A 85 -37.60 25.29 3.55
CA LEU A 85 -36.70 24.27 4.08
C LEU A 85 -36.79 22.99 3.26
N VAL A 86 -35.66 22.31 3.10
CA VAL A 86 -35.55 20.97 2.54
C VAL A 86 -34.62 20.17 3.44
N ASP A 87 -35.09 19.03 3.93
CA ASP A 87 -34.27 18.02 4.63
C ASP A 87 -34.25 16.75 3.77
N MET A 88 -33.16 16.57 3.03
CA MET A 88 -33.05 15.55 2.00
C MET A 88 -32.11 14.41 2.41
N ARG A 89 -32.59 13.18 2.27
CA ARG A 89 -31.81 11.94 2.48
C ARG A 89 -31.67 11.15 1.19
N SER A 90 -30.75 10.19 1.19
CA SER A 90 -30.56 9.22 0.10
C SER A 90 -30.49 9.91 -1.27
N TRP A 91 -29.65 10.95 -1.37
CA TRP A 91 -29.63 11.85 -2.52
C TRP A 91 -28.39 11.67 -3.39
N VAL A 92 -28.53 12.05 -4.66
CA VAL A 92 -27.47 12.02 -5.67
C VAL A 92 -27.40 13.37 -6.35
N ARG A 93 -26.19 13.86 -6.61
CA ARG A 93 -25.96 15.05 -7.44
C ARG A 93 -25.47 14.66 -8.82
N ARG A 94 -26.12 15.21 -9.86
CA ARG A 94 -25.70 15.13 -11.26
C ARG A 94 -25.59 16.56 -11.80
N GLY A 95 -24.35 17.06 -11.90
CA GLY A 95 -24.11 18.46 -12.29
C GLY A 95 -24.76 19.45 -11.33
N ASN A 96 -25.69 20.27 -11.84
CA ASN A 96 -26.44 21.25 -11.07
C ASN A 96 -27.71 20.66 -10.41
N MET A 97 -28.05 19.39 -10.63
CA MET A 97 -29.27 18.79 -10.08
C MET A 97 -28.96 17.92 -8.87
N LEU A 98 -29.74 18.06 -7.80
CA LEU A 98 -29.74 17.22 -6.61
C LEU A 98 -31.08 16.48 -6.55
N THR A 99 -31.07 15.16 -6.63
CA THR A 99 -32.28 14.32 -6.53
C THR A 99 -32.21 13.46 -5.28
N GLY A 100 -33.26 13.43 -4.47
CA GLY A 100 -33.31 12.62 -3.25
C GLY A 100 -34.66 12.67 -2.56
N PHE A 101 -34.79 11.96 -1.44
CA PHE A 101 -36.02 11.93 -0.66
C PHE A 101 -36.07 13.15 0.27
N ASP A 102 -37.03 14.04 0.03
CA ASP A 102 -37.29 15.23 0.83
C ASP A 102 -38.29 14.90 1.93
N ARG A 103 -37.88 15.04 3.19
CA ARG A 103 -38.72 14.76 4.36
C ARG A 103 -39.82 15.78 4.56
N GLU A 104 -39.61 17.03 4.16
CA GLU A 104 -40.60 18.10 4.30
C GLU A 104 -41.77 17.92 3.31
N ALA A 105 -41.49 17.31 2.16
CA ALA A 105 -42.48 17.04 1.12
C ALA A 105 -42.86 15.56 1.00
N ASP A 106 -42.40 14.74 1.94
CA ASP A 106 -42.55 13.28 2.03
C ASP A 106 -42.45 12.55 0.68
N GLY A 107 -41.35 12.77 -0.04
CA GLY A 107 -41.19 12.13 -1.36
C GLY A 107 -39.91 12.45 -2.10
N LEU A 108 -39.68 11.75 -3.21
CA LEU A 108 -38.55 11.99 -4.10
C LEU A 108 -38.69 13.33 -4.83
N ARG A 109 -37.70 14.20 -4.69
CA ARG A 109 -37.66 15.54 -5.28
C ARG A 109 -36.31 15.81 -5.93
N THR A 110 -36.32 16.75 -6.88
CA THR A 110 -35.11 17.23 -7.53
C THR A 110 -35.00 18.76 -7.36
N PHE A 111 -33.82 19.22 -6.94
CA PHE A 111 -33.49 20.60 -6.64
C PHE A 111 -32.30 21.06 -7.49
N ARG A 112 -32.29 22.33 -7.91
CA ARG A 112 -31.10 22.90 -8.54
C ARG A 112 -30.12 23.43 -7.49
N ALA A 113 -28.84 23.10 -7.59
CA ALA A 113 -27.82 23.49 -6.62
C ALA A 113 -27.63 25.00 -6.56
N ASP A 114 -27.74 25.68 -7.70
CA ASP A 114 -27.64 27.14 -7.83
C ASP A 114 -28.79 27.93 -7.16
N ARG A 115 -29.92 27.27 -6.84
CA ARG A 115 -31.06 27.90 -6.15
C ARG A 115 -31.09 27.63 -4.65
N ILE A 116 -30.04 27.01 -4.11
CA ILE A 116 -29.89 26.82 -2.68
C ILE A 116 -29.40 28.13 -2.06
N ALA A 117 -30.24 28.75 -1.23
CA ALA A 117 -29.95 30.02 -0.58
C ALA A 117 -28.95 29.86 0.58
N ARG A 118 -29.14 28.81 1.40
CA ARG A 118 -28.34 28.56 2.60
C ARG A 118 -28.35 27.08 2.99
N HIS A 119 -27.22 26.58 3.48
CA HIS A 119 -27.12 25.27 4.12
C HIS A 119 -27.38 25.37 5.63
N LEU A 120 -28.03 24.34 6.17
CA LEU A 120 -28.31 24.21 7.58
C LEU A 120 -27.77 22.87 8.10
N PRO A 121 -27.38 22.78 9.37
CA PRO A 121 -27.15 21.50 10.01
C PRO A 121 -28.43 20.65 9.98
N ALA A 122 -28.28 19.36 9.71
CA ALA A 122 -29.36 18.41 9.94
C ALA A 122 -29.72 18.42 11.44
N GLU A 123 -30.97 18.12 11.80
CA GLU A 123 -31.39 18.10 13.21
C GLU A 123 -30.46 17.23 14.07
N GLY A 124 -29.91 17.81 15.13
CA GLY A 124 -28.96 17.15 16.04
C GLY A 124 -27.55 16.92 15.47
N GLY A 125 -27.24 17.42 14.27
CA GLY A 125 -25.95 17.22 13.61
C GLY A 125 -25.04 18.44 13.64
N ALA A 126 -23.72 18.21 13.52
CA ALA A 126 -22.74 19.27 13.31
C ALA A 126 -22.94 19.97 11.94
N ASP A 127 -22.49 21.24 11.82
CA ASP A 127 -22.54 22.01 10.57
C ASP A 127 -21.93 21.21 9.40
N PRO A 128 -22.68 20.94 8.32
CA PRO A 128 -22.20 20.14 7.19
C PRO A 128 -21.09 20.82 6.38
N GLY A 129 -20.81 22.11 6.63
CA GLY A 129 -19.91 22.90 5.81
C GLY A 129 -20.43 23.08 4.37
N PRO A 130 -19.65 23.67 3.46
CA PRO A 130 -20.08 23.88 2.08
C PRO A 130 -20.20 22.56 1.32
N ILE A 131 -21.20 22.42 0.44
CA ILE A 131 -21.27 21.30 -0.51
C ILE A 131 -19.98 21.26 -1.33
N ALA A 132 -19.36 20.08 -1.44
CA ALA A 132 -18.26 19.86 -2.37
C ALA A 132 -18.67 20.29 -3.80
N GLY A 133 -18.11 21.42 -4.26
CA GLY A 133 -18.44 22.06 -5.55
C GLY A 133 -19.19 23.38 -5.49
N ALA A 134 -19.38 24.01 -4.31
CA ALA A 134 -19.66 25.44 -4.24
C ALA A 134 -18.40 26.22 -4.71
N ILE A 135 -18.58 27.18 -5.63
CA ILE A 135 -17.48 27.91 -6.30
C ILE A 135 -16.62 28.69 -5.30
N ARG A 136 -17.17 29.07 -4.13
CA ARG A 136 -16.43 29.69 -3.03
C ARG A 136 -15.98 28.64 -2.03
N GLY A 137 -14.75 28.14 -2.19
CA GLY A 137 -14.13 27.26 -1.20
C GLY A 137 -13.16 26.21 -1.75
N ARG A 138 -12.94 26.14 -3.07
CA ARG A 138 -11.94 25.24 -3.64
C ARG A 138 -10.52 25.79 -3.40
N LYS A 139 -10.06 25.81 -2.15
CA LYS A 139 -8.61 25.69 -1.90
C LYS A 139 -8.25 24.27 -2.33
N GLY A 140 -7.57 24.19 -3.48
CA GLY A 140 -7.26 22.94 -4.18
C GLY A 140 -6.85 21.84 -3.20
N GLY A 141 -7.72 20.84 -3.05
CA GLY A 141 -7.36 19.62 -2.35
C GLY A 141 -6.18 19.02 -3.09
N VAL A 142 -4.98 19.15 -2.52
CA VAL A 142 -3.78 18.47 -2.99
C VAL A 142 -4.17 17.01 -3.14
N LYS A 143 -4.26 16.50 -4.37
CA LYS A 143 -4.44 15.07 -4.63
C LYS A 143 -3.31 14.39 -3.86
N ARG A 144 -3.61 13.77 -2.72
CA ARG A 144 -2.60 13.05 -1.94
C ARG A 144 -2.00 12.02 -2.88
N LYS A 145 -0.74 12.21 -3.26
CA LYS A 145 0.00 11.25 -4.08
C LYS A 145 -0.21 9.88 -3.44
N ALA A 146 -0.69 8.91 -4.23
CA ALA A 146 -0.97 7.58 -3.70
C ALA A 146 0.31 7.06 -3.04
N LYS A 147 0.24 6.75 -1.74
CA LYS A 147 1.39 6.21 -1.02
C LYS A 147 1.83 4.93 -1.72
N ALA A 148 3.14 4.74 -1.85
CA ALA A 148 3.71 3.52 -2.39
C ALA A 148 3.16 2.28 -1.66
N MET A 149 2.93 1.19 -2.38
CA MET A 149 2.50 -0.07 -1.78
C MET A 149 3.55 -0.56 -0.78
N PHE A 150 3.10 -1.29 0.24
CA PHE A 150 3.99 -1.96 1.21
C PHE A 150 4.97 -1.06 1.96
N ALA A 151 4.72 0.26 1.98
CA ALA A 151 5.57 1.22 2.68
C ALA A 151 5.74 0.90 4.18
N LYS A 152 4.74 0.25 4.81
CA LYS A 152 4.84 -0.28 6.17
C LYS A 152 5.60 -1.61 6.23
N LEU A 153 5.32 -2.56 5.33
CA LEU A 153 5.95 -3.89 5.36
C LEU A 153 7.48 -3.83 5.30
N ARG A 154 8.05 -2.83 4.61
CA ARG A 154 9.51 -2.65 4.54
C ARG A 154 10.15 -2.09 5.82
N THR A 155 9.41 -1.68 6.85
CA THR A 155 10.02 -1.08 8.06
C THR A 155 10.63 -2.15 8.98
N PRO A 156 11.52 -1.79 9.92
CA PRO A 156 12.05 -2.72 10.93
C PRO A 156 11.00 -3.44 11.78
N ALA A 157 9.82 -2.85 11.95
CA ALA A 157 8.72 -3.49 12.68
C ALA A 157 8.13 -4.72 11.95
N HIS A 158 8.34 -4.83 10.63
CA HIS A 158 7.69 -5.82 9.78
C HIS A 158 8.65 -6.68 8.97
N MET A 159 9.82 -6.16 8.61
CA MET A 159 10.88 -6.88 7.90
C MET A 159 12.13 -6.90 8.78
N GLN A 160 12.55 -8.11 9.15
CA GLN A 160 13.70 -8.38 10.01
C GLN A 160 14.80 -9.11 9.23
N ALA A 161 16.03 -8.90 9.67
CA ALA A 161 17.20 -9.62 9.20
C ALA A 161 17.98 -10.14 10.40
N GLY A 162 18.56 -11.31 10.25
CA GLY A 162 19.36 -11.95 11.28
C GLY A 162 20.30 -12.97 10.68
N ALA A 163 21.13 -13.54 11.53
CA ALA A 163 21.98 -14.67 11.20
C ALA A 163 22.09 -15.60 12.40
N THR A 164 22.21 -16.89 12.13
CA THR A 164 22.61 -17.91 13.09
C THR A 164 24.11 -18.15 12.96
N THR A 165 24.61 -19.29 13.45
CA THR A 165 25.95 -19.76 13.16
C THR A 165 26.14 -20.07 11.67
N ASP A 166 25.10 -20.56 10.98
CA ASP A 166 25.28 -21.20 9.68
C ASP A 166 24.37 -20.63 8.58
N GLU A 167 23.40 -19.77 8.94
CA GLU A 167 22.52 -19.13 7.97
C GLU A 167 22.35 -17.63 8.21
N ALA A 168 22.16 -16.88 7.12
CA ALA A 168 21.70 -15.51 7.10
C ALA A 168 20.27 -15.49 6.56
N TYR A 169 19.37 -14.72 7.19
CA TYR A 169 17.98 -14.63 6.74
C TYR A 169 17.45 -13.20 6.70
N VAL A 170 16.51 -12.99 5.77
CA VAL A 170 15.62 -11.82 5.75
C VAL A 170 14.20 -12.34 5.67
N GLN A 171 13.37 -11.94 6.62
CA GLN A 171 11.99 -12.43 6.71
C GLN A 171 11.02 -11.35 7.16
N PHE A 172 9.74 -11.59 6.93
CA PHE A 172 8.68 -10.81 7.55
C PHE A 172 8.33 -11.35 8.93
N THR A 173 7.97 -10.46 9.86
CA THR A 173 7.50 -10.86 11.20
C THR A 173 6.18 -11.62 11.11
N SER A 174 5.82 -12.40 12.13
CA SER A 174 4.58 -13.20 12.12
C SER A 174 3.31 -12.38 11.87
N ARG A 175 3.28 -11.12 12.33
CA ARG A 175 2.15 -10.19 12.08
C ARG A 175 2.07 -9.74 10.63
N ALA A 176 3.19 -9.71 9.92
CA ALA A 176 3.31 -9.26 8.54
C ALA A 176 3.33 -10.42 7.53
N SER A 177 3.67 -11.63 7.97
CA SER A 177 3.94 -12.78 7.11
C SER A 177 2.73 -13.19 6.27
N ARG A 178 1.52 -13.20 6.83
CA ARG A 178 0.29 -13.52 6.08
C ARG A 178 0.12 -12.59 4.88
N LEU A 179 0.13 -11.27 5.11
CA LEU A 179 -0.01 -10.28 4.04
C LEU A 179 1.13 -10.39 3.02
N ALA A 180 2.35 -10.56 3.51
CA ALA A 180 3.51 -10.72 2.66
C ALA A 180 3.39 -11.96 1.75
N ARG A 181 2.98 -13.12 2.28
CA ARG A 181 2.77 -14.36 1.51
C ARG A 181 1.69 -14.20 0.45
N ILE A 182 0.56 -13.57 0.81
CA ILE A 182 -0.53 -13.30 -0.14
C ILE A 182 -0.01 -12.52 -1.34
N HIS A 183 0.78 -11.48 -1.12
CA HIS A 183 1.32 -10.71 -2.24
C HIS A 183 2.49 -11.39 -2.93
N HIS A 184 3.39 -12.03 -2.18
CA HIS A 184 4.58 -12.69 -2.69
C HIS A 184 4.23 -13.82 -3.66
N PHE A 185 3.23 -14.64 -3.34
CA PHE A 185 2.75 -15.73 -4.19
C PHE A 185 1.47 -15.40 -4.96
N GLY A 186 0.94 -14.18 -4.81
CA GLY A 186 -0.30 -13.76 -5.45
C GLY A 186 -1.52 -14.58 -5.04
N LEU A 187 -1.68 -14.93 -3.76
CA LEU A 187 -2.77 -15.77 -3.25
C LEU A 187 -4.13 -15.05 -3.24
N LYS A 188 -5.20 -15.80 -2.95
CA LYS A 188 -6.52 -15.24 -2.64
C LYS A 188 -6.58 -14.79 -1.18
N ASP A 189 -7.25 -13.66 -0.93
CA ASP A 189 -7.65 -13.26 0.42
C ASP A 189 -8.91 -12.38 0.37
N ARG A 190 -9.60 -12.27 1.51
CA ARG A 190 -10.75 -11.38 1.67
C ARG A 190 -10.31 -9.92 1.72
N VAL A 191 -11.03 -9.04 1.04
CA VAL A 191 -10.70 -7.59 1.02
C VAL A 191 -11.06 -6.90 2.34
N VAL A 192 -12.11 -7.39 3.00
CA VAL A 192 -12.61 -6.97 4.33
C VAL A 192 -13.17 -8.20 5.06
N PRO A 193 -13.32 -8.17 6.40
CA PRO A 193 -14.02 -9.23 7.13
C PRO A 193 -15.38 -9.51 6.50
N ASP A 194 -15.67 -10.80 6.26
CA ASP A 194 -16.89 -11.30 5.59
C ASP A 194 -17.22 -10.69 4.22
N GLY A 195 -16.21 -10.07 3.59
CA GLY A 195 -16.32 -9.49 2.26
C GLY A 195 -15.93 -10.46 1.13
N PRO A 196 -15.99 -9.97 -0.12
CA PRO A 196 -15.57 -10.75 -1.27
C PRO A 196 -14.08 -11.09 -1.21
N GLU A 197 -13.76 -12.30 -1.67
CA GLU A 197 -12.38 -12.72 -1.93
C GLU A 197 -11.87 -12.16 -3.25
N THR A 198 -10.56 -11.95 -3.33
CA THR A 198 -9.90 -11.50 -4.54
C THR A 198 -8.55 -12.18 -4.68
N GLN A 199 -8.25 -12.63 -5.90
CA GLN A 199 -6.89 -13.04 -6.27
C GLN A 199 -6.00 -11.81 -6.35
N TYR A 200 -4.92 -11.79 -5.57
CA TYR A 200 -3.93 -10.73 -5.64
C TYR A 200 -2.91 -11.01 -6.74
N PRO A 201 -2.47 -10.01 -7.52
CA PRO A 201 -1.33 -10.20 -8.41
C PRO A 201 -0.06 -10.52 -7.61
N GLN A 202 0.77 -11.43 -8.14
CA GLN A 202 2.06 -11.77 -7.58
C GLN A 202 2.99 -10.55 -7.58
N ARG A 203 3.68 -10.35 -6.45
CA ARG A 203 4.65 -9.28 -6.20
C ARG A 203 5.73 -9.84 -5.30
N GLU A 204 6.80 -10.34 -5.89
CA GLU A 204 7.92 -10.96 -5.17
C GLU A 204 8.61 -9.98 -4.22
N LEU A 205 8.13 -9.93 -2.97
CA LEU A 205 8.59 -8.97 -1.95
C LEU A 205 10.00 -9.26 -1.43
N LEU A 206 10.41 -10.53 -1.47
CA LEU A 206 11.74 -11.03 -1.10
C LEU A 206 12.24 -11.85 -2.29
N GLY A 207 13.55 -11.90 -2.50
CA GLY A 207 14.17 -12.61 -3.61
C GLY A 207 15.50 -11.97 -3.98
N PHE A 208 16.40 -12.73 -4.59
CA PHE A 208 17.72 -12.25 -4.98
C PHE A 208 17.66 -11.64 -6.38
N SER A 209 18.06 -10.38 -6.49
CA SER A 209 18.38 -9.76 -7.77
C SER A 209 19.84 -10.01 -8.12
N GLN A 210 20.22 -9.84 -9.38
CA GLN A 210 21.63 -9.91 -9.78
C GLN A 210 22.51 -8.96 -8.96
N ALA A 211 22.03 -7.76 -8.66
CA ALA A 211 22.75 -6.81 -7.81
C ALA A 211 22.89 -7.28 -6.35
N ASP A 212 21.96 -8.11 -5.86
CA ASP A 212 22.10 -8.74 -4.54
C ASP A 212 23.21 -9.79 -4.58
N ASP A 213 23.23 -10.64 -5.62
CA ASP A 213 24.25 -11.68 -5.78
C ASP A 213 25.66 -11.07 -5.88
N GLU A 214 25.82 -10.03 -6.71
CA GLU A 214 27.07 -9.27 -6.84
C GLU A 214 27.49 -8.62 -5.51
N ALA A 215 26.55 -8.03 -4.77
CA ALA A 215 26.85 -7.43 -3.47
C ALA A 215 27.23 -8.48 -2.41
N MET A 216 26.66 -9.68 -2.47
CA MET A 216 27.02 -10.78 -1.57
C MET A 216 28.39 -11.35 -1.90
N MET A 217 28.68 -11.53 -3.19
CA MET A 217 30.02 -11.90 -3.66
C MET A 217 31.07 -10.88 -3.20
N ALA A 218 30.84 -9.60 -3.44
CA ALA A 218 31.77 -8.54 -3.06
C ALA A 218 32.03 -8.51 -1.54
N LEU A 219 30.99 -8.77 -0.72
CA LEU A 219 31.11 -8.84 0.73
C LEU A 219 31.99 -10.02 1.17
N LEU A 220 31.83 -11.19 0.54
CA LEU A 220 32.65 -12.37 0.79
C LEU A 220 34.11 -12.14 0.39
N LEU A 221 34.36 -11.63 -0.81
CA LEU A 221 35.70 -11.33 -1.30
C LEU A 221 36.43 -10.33 -0.41
N ALA A 222 35.75 -9.23 -0.03
CA ALA A 222 36.34 -8.25 0.88
C ALA A 222 36.70 -8.85 2.25
N HIS A 223 35.93 -9.84 2.73
CA HIS A 223 36.27 -10.55 3.96
C HIS A 223 37.49 -11.45 3.79
N MET A 224 37.62 -12.15 2.65
CA MET A 224 38.77 -12.99 2.31
C MET A 224 40.08 -12.18 2.22
N GLU A 225 40.01 -10.96 1.70
CA GLU A 225 41.15 -10.05 1.57
C GLU A 225 41.53 -9.37 2.89
N GLY A 226 40.80 -9.63 3.99
CA GLY A 226 41.07 -9.04 5.30
C GLY A 226 40.57 -7.59 5.46
N ALA A 227 39.79 -7.07 4.50
CA ALA A 227 39.21 -5.71 4.54
C ALA A 227 37.92 -5.61 5.38
N GLY A 228 37.76 -6.49 6.38
CA GLY A 228 36.48 -6.82 7.02
C GLY A 228 36.31 -6.33 8.45
#